data_AF-A0AA92C331-F1
#
_entry.id   AF-A0AA92C331-F1
#
_cell.length_a   1.000
_cell.length_b   1.000
_cell.length_c   1.000
_cell.angle_alpha   90.00
_cell.angle_beta   90.00
_cell.angle_gamma   90.00
#
_symmetry.space_group_name_H-M   'P 1'
#
loop_
_entity.id
_entity.type
_entity.pdbx_description
1 polymer ?
#
loop_
_entity_poly.entity_id
_entity_poly.type
_entity_poly.pdbx_seq_one_letter_code
_entity_poly.pdbx_strand_id
1 'polypeptide(L)'
;MQDDEGDDIFILIVDETYGGDEETYICDSDNYRRQLEQDFQVSFAPANIGAGADIPAFVTIIATAPVPVWAIVLSLFFLGKPINENLAAWGEIAAALRRFFSRPVVLSRHGAATLAVEAVVEEIGGLPKLIRLLSYRAHYAGFDDKLSSLPNSREIEASPPVLNLGHTQHVFEIEVDGIGFRVGVSGKNVEVVRIERAT
;
A
#
# COMPACT_ATOMS: atom_id res chain seq x y z
N MET A 1 -18.13 -11.81 -14.91
CA MET A 1 -17.11 -10.81 -15.26
C MET A 1 -16.09 -10.94 -14.16
N GLN A 2 -14.89 -11.46 -14.47
CA GLN A 2 -13.92 -11.90 -13.47
C GLN A 2 -13.25 -10.67 -12.84
N ASP A 3 -13.28 -10.60 -11.52
CA ASP A 3 -12.60 -9.63 -10.68
C ASP A 3 -11.08 -9.87 -10.75
N ASP A 4 -10.43 -9.28 -11.76
CA ASP A 4 -8.96 -9.19 -11.89
C ASP A 4 -8.42 -7.87 -11.27
N GLU A 5 -9.21 -7.17 -10.43
CA GLU A 5 -8.82 -5.90 -9.78
C GLU A 5 -7.75 -6.05 -8.67
N GLY A 6 -7.18 -7.24 -8.49
CA GLY A 6 -6.26 -7.55 -7.39
C GLY A 6 -4.79 -7.14 -7.62
N ASP A 7 -4.41 -6.76 -8.84
CA ASP A 7 -3.01 -6.68 -9.25
C ASP A 7 -2.42 -5.29 -9.45
N ASP A 8 -3.27 -4.25 -9.50
CA ASP A 8 -2.79 -2.90 -9.76
C ASP A 8 -2.14 -2.23 -8.53
N ILE A 9 -1.07 -1.48 -8.81
CA ILE A 9 -0.54 -0.52 -7.86
C ILE A 9 -1.37 0.75 -8.01
N PHE A 10 -2.25 1.01 -7.05
CA PHE A 10 -3.02 2.24 -7.01
C PHE A 10 -2.88 2.93 -5.66
N ILE A 11 -3.15 4.23 -5.69
CA ILE A 11 -3.20 5.09 -4.53
C ILE A 11 -4.54 5.81 -4.52
N LEU A 12 -5.11 5.98 -3.33
CA LEU A 12 -6.28 6.80 -3.13
C LEU A 12 -5.90 8.02 -2.28
N ILE A 13 -6.42 9.17 -2.65
CA ILE A 13 -6.33 10.40 -1.87
C ILE A 13 -7.69 10.63 -1.24
N VAL A 14 -7.75 10.77 0.08
CA VAL A 14 -9.00 11.07 0.80
C VAL A 14 -9.50 12.44 0.35
N ASP A 15 -10.81 12.56 0.10
CA ASP A 15 -11.42 13.85 -0.19
C ASP A 15 -11.47 14.72 1.07
N GLU A 16 -10.59 15.72 1.13
CA GLU A 16 -10.47 16.63 2.27
C GLU A 16 -11.66 17.60 2.37
N THR A 17 -12.52 17.67 1.35
CA THR A 17 -13.75 18.50 1.37
C THR A 17 -14.92 17.79 2.06
N TYR A 18 -14.79 16.48 2.33
CA TYR A 18 -15.81 15.70 3.01
C TYR A 18 -16.05 16.18 4.44
N GLY A 19 -17.32 16.29 4.81
CA GLY A 19 -17.75 16.91 6.07
C GLY A 19 -17.80 18.45 6.03
N GLY A 20 -17.62 19.05 4.86
CA GLY A 20 -17.83 20.48 4.59
C GLY A 20 -19.31 20.88 4.42
N ASP A 21 -19.56 21.98 3.72
CA ASP A 21 -20.92 22.49 3.46
C ASP A 21 -21.66 21.59 2.46
N GLU A 22 -22.82 21.04 2.87
CA GLU A 22 -23.63 20.14 2.06
C GLU A 22 -24.16 20.81 0.77
N GLU A 23 -24.41 22.12 0.78
CA GLU A 23 -24.93 22.83 -0.39
C GLU A 23 -23.89 22.98 -1.51
N THR A 24 -22.60 23.03 -1.15
CA THR A 24 -21.49 23.24 -2.09
C THR A 24 -20.61 22.00 -2.28
N TYR A 25 -20.77 20.97 -1.46
CA TYR A 25 -19.91 19.78 -1.42
C TYR A 25 -19.61 19.18 -2.80
N ILE A 26 -20.62 19.00 -3.66
CA ILE A 26 -20.41 18.40 -5.00
C ILE A 26 -19.44 19.25 -5.85
N CYS A 27 -19.60 20.58 -5.80
CA CYS A 27 -18.71 21.51 -6.50
C CYS A 27 -17.31 21.53 -5.87
N ASP A 28 -17.22 21.53 -4.55
CA ASP A 28 -15.96 21.59 -3.81
C ASP A 28 -15.13 20.32 -4.00
N SER A 29 -15.77 19.15 -3.93
CA SER A 29 -15.19 17.84 -4.20
C SER A 29 -14.66 17.73 -5.63
N ASP A 30 -15.42 18.17 -6.64
CA ASP A 30 -14.96 18.15 -8.04
C ASP A 30 -13.82 19.15 -8.29
N ASN A 31 -13.87 20.34 -7.67
CA ASN A 31 -12.78 21.31 -7.74
C ASN A 31 -11.50 20.75 -7.10
N TYR A 32 -11.62 20.09 -5.95
CA TYR A 32 -10.50 19.44 -5.27
C TYR A 32 -9.92 18.32 -6.15
N ARG A 33 -10.74 17.45 -6.75
CA ARG A 33 -10.27 16.44 -7.71
C ARG A 33 -9.48 17.06 -8.87
N ARG A 34 -10.00 18.12 -9.50
CA ARG A 34 -9.31 18.82 -10.60
C ARG A 34 -7.99 19.43 -10.15
N GLN A 35 -7.92 19.95 -8.91
CA GLN A 35 -6.67 20.44 -8.35
C GLN A 35 -5.66 19.31 -8.16
N LEU A 36 -6.07 18.13 -7.67
CA LEU A 36 -5.20 16.95 -7.57
C LEU A 36 -4.67 16.53 -8.95
N GLU A 37 -5.52 16.53 -9.98
CA GLU A 37 -5.11 16.20 -11.36
C GLU A 37 -4.04 17.19 -11.89
N GLN A 38 -4.19 18.48 -11.56
CA GLN A 38 -3.20 19.51 -11.89
C GLN A 38 -1.91 19.37 -11.09
N ASP A 39 -1.99 19.12 -9.78
CA ASP A 39 -0.83 19.00 -8.89
C ASP A 39 0.03 17.78 -9.26
N PHE A 40 -0.61 16.65 -9.56
CA PHE A 40 0.07 15.37 -9.77
C PHE A 40 0.26 14.98 -11.23
N GLN A 41 -0.38 15.69 -12.16
CA GLN A 41 -0.32 15.44 -13.60
C GLN A 41 -0.79 14.02 -13.97
N VAL A 42 -1.85 13.55 -13.31
CA VAL A 42 -2.49 12.25 -13.53
C VAL A 42 -4.01 12.40 -13.41
N SER A 43 -4.78 11.52 -14.06
CA SER A 43 -6.24 11.48 -13.89
C SER A 43 -6.62 10.79 -12.58
N PHE A 44 -7.72 11.25 -12.00
CA PHE A 44 -8.31 10.65 -10.80
C PHE A 44 -9.77 10.25 -11.05
N ALA A 45 -10.15 9.07 -10.58
CA ALA A 45 -11.53 8.61 -10.55
C ALA A 45 -12.09 8.65 -9.12
N PRO A 46 -13.39 8.94 -8.93
CA PRO A 46 -14.00 8.86 -7.60
C PRO A 46 -14.02 7.42 -7.10
N ALA A 47 -13.83 7.26 -5.79
CA ALA A 47 -13.84 5.99 -5.08
C ALA A 47 -14.43 6.18 -3.66
N ASN A 48 -14.77 5.08 -3.02
CA ASN A 48 -15.17 5.06 -1.61
C ASN A 48 -14.32 4.01 -0.87
N ILE A 49 -13.74 4.41 0.25
CA ILE A 49 -12.81 3.61 1.05
C ILE A 49 -13.33 3.25 2.45
N GLY A 50 -14.58 3.56 2.76
CA GLY A 50 -15.19 3.32 4.07
C GLY A 50 -16.51 2.59 3.99
N ALA A 51 -16.49 1.27 4.22
CA ALA A 51 -17.69 0.46 4.37
C ALA A 51 -18.50 0.96 5.59
N GLY A 52 -19.63 1.60 5.33
CA GLY A 52 -20.53 2.15 6.34
C GLY A 52 -20.29 3.63 6.67
N ALA A 53 -19.03 4.08 6.69
CA ALA A 53 -18.70 5.50 6.90
C ALA A 53 -18.77 6.35 5.61
N ASP A 54 -18.88 5.70 4.44
CA ASP A 54 -18.96 6.33 3.12
C ASP A 54 -17.88 7.38 2.91
N ILE A 55 -16.62 6.98 3.15
CA ILE A 55 -15.47 7.88 3.08
C ILE A 55 -15.10 8.10 1.61
N PRO A 56 -15.34 9.29 1.03
CA PRO A 56 -15.04 9.56 -0.36
C PRO A 56 -13.54 9.76 -0.56
N ALA A 57 -13.06 9.27 -1.70
CA ALA A 57 -11.67 9.35 -2.10
C ALA A 57 -11.53 9.45 -3.61
N PHE A 58 -10.31 9.73 -4.06
CA PHE A 58 -9.94 9.78 -5.47
C PHE A 58 -8.81 8.79 -5.75
N VAL A 59 -9.06 7.83 -6.63
CA VAL A 59 -8.10 6.78 -7.00
C VAL A 59 -7.36 7.13 -8.30
N THR A 60 -6.07 6.81 -8.32
CA THR A 60 -5.27 6.79 -9.54
C THR A 60 -4.35 5.57 -9.56
N ILE A 61 -4.05 5.06 -10.74
CA ILE A 61 -3.18 3.91 -10.96
C ILE A 61 -1.75 4.41 -11.19
N ILE A 62 -0.79 3.81 -10.52
CA ILE A 62 0.64 4.10 -10.69
C ILE A 62 1.15 3.35 -11.91
N ALA A 63 0.93 3.90 -13.11
CA ALA A 63 1.49 3.36 -14.33
C ALA A 63 2.94 3.84 -14.51
N THR A 64 3.93 2.93 -14.46
CA THR A 64 5.35 3.30 -14.67
C THR A 64 5.95 2.80 -15.98
N ALA A 65 5.27 1.92 -16.74
CA ALA A 65 5.67 1.50 -18.09
C ALA A 65 4.55 0.67 -18.80
N PRO A 66 4.59 0.51 -20.14
CA PRO A 66 3.64 -0.32 -20.90
C PRO A 66 3.72 -1.83 -20.58
N VAL A 67 4.90 -2.32 -20.18
CA VAL A 67 5.11 -3.67 -19.63
C VAL A 67 6.02 -3.51 -18.41
N PRO A 68 5.45 -3.34 -17.22
CA PRO A 68 6.25 -3.01 -16.07
C PRO A 68 6.96 -4.24 -15.49
N VAL A 69 8.29 -4.17 -15.37
CA VAL A 69 9.12 -5.20 -14.72
C VAL A 69 8.67 -5.47 -13.28
N TRP A 70 8.09 -4.47 -12.61
CA TRP A 70 7.56 -4.62 -11.26
C TRP A 70 6.40 -5.60 -11.14
N ALA A 71 5.61 -5.83 -12.19
CA ALA A 71 4.46 -6.74 -12.12
C ALA A 71 4.94 -8.15 -11.80
N ILE A 72 6.02 -8.58 -12.46
CA ILE A 72 6.65 -9.89 -12.22
C ILE A 72 7.20 -9.97 -10.79
N VAL A 73 7.87 -8.91 -10.33
CA VAL A 73 8.48 -8.87 -8.99
C VAL A 73 7.40 -8.96 -7.89
N LEU A 74 6.30 -8.21 -8.03
CA LEU A 74 5.17 -8.25 -7.10
C LEU A 74 4.47 -9.61 -7.12
N SER A 75 4.21 -10.19 -8.30
CA SER A 75 3.62 -11.53 -8.38
C SER A 75 4.49 -12.58 -7.70
N LEU A 76 5.82 -12.55 -7.91
CA LEU A 76 6.75 -13.45 -7.22
C LEU A 76 6.74 -13.24 -5.70
N PHE A 77 6.64 -11.98 -5.27
CA PHE A 77 6.61 -11.60 -3.86
C PHE A 77 5.38 -12.20 -3.17
N PHE A 78 4.19 -12.02 -3.75
CA PHE A 78 2.94 -12.57 -3.20
C PHE A 78 2.78 -14.08 -3.40
N LEU A 79 3.58 -14.73 -4.24
CA LEU A 79 3.75 -16.18 -4.25
C LEU A 79 4.65 -16.69 -3.11
N GLY A 80 5.20 -15.80 -2.28
CA GLY A 80 6.14 -16.15 -1.22
C GLY A 80 7.44 -16.75 -1.75
N LYS A 81 7.80 -16.46 -3.01
CA LYS A 81 9.06 -16.94 -3.62
C LYS A 81 10.21 -16.01 -3.24
N PRO A 82 11.43 -16.54 -3.08
CA PRO A 82 12.61 -15.69 -2.92
C PRO A 82 12.86 -14.86 -4.18
N ILE A 83 13.13 -13.56 -3.99
CA ILE A 83 13.47 -12.61 -5.04
C ILE A 83 14.91 -12.13 -4.80
N ASN A 84 15.76 -12.30 -5.80
CA ASN A 84 17.17 -11.91 -5.80
C ASN A 84 17.55 -11.06 -7.02
N GLU A 85 16.55 -10.61 -7.79
CA GLU A 85 16.69 -9.83 -9.01
C GLU A 85 15.78 -8.60 -8.95
N ASN A 86 16.10 -7.57 -9.74
CA ASN A 86 15.28 -6.36 -9.91
C ASN A 86 14.91 -5.64 -8.60
N LEU A 87 15.74 -5.75 -7.56
CA LEU A 87 15.47 -5.16 -6.25
C LEU A 87 15.41 -3.62 -6.28
N ALA A 88 16.07 -3.00 -7.26
CA ALA A 88 15.98 -1.55 -7.49
C ALA A 88 14.56 -1.09 -7.93
N ALA A 89 13.76 -1.98 -8.53
CA ALA A 89 12.41 -1.65 -8.98
C ALA A 89 11.49 -1.24 -7.82
N TRP A 90 11.71 -1.78 -6.61
CA TRP A 90 10.97 -1.38 -5.41
C TRP A 90 11.15 0.11 -5.08
N GLY A 91 12.38 0.62 -5.20
CA GLY A 91 12.67 2.04 -4.96
C GLY A 91 12.02 2.96 -5.99
N GLU A 92 11.95 2.54 -7.26
CA GLU A 92 11.29 3.32 -8.31
C GLU A 92 9.78 3.47 -8.06
N ILE A 93 9.12 2.37 -7.67
CA ILE A 93 7.69 2.39 -7.33
C ILE A 93 7.46 3.22 -6.06
N ALA A 94 8.31 3.05 -5.03
CA ALA A 94 8.21 3.81 -3.80
C ALA A 94 8.35 5.32 -4.05
N ALA A 95 9.31 5.73 -4.88
CA ALA A 95 9.46 7.11 -5.30
C ALA A 95 8.23 7.63 -6.04
N ALA A 96 7.61 6.82 -6.91
CA ALA A 96 6.39 7.19 -7.61
C ALA A 96 5.20 7.38 -6.66
N LEU A 97 5.08 6.55 -5.62
CA LEU A 97 4.06 6.67 -4.57
C LEU A 97 4.28 7.89 -3.67
N ARG A 98 5.53 8.14 -3.27
CA ARG A 98 5.89 9.24 -2.34
C ARG A 98 5.53 10.63 -2.88
N ARG A 99 5.42 10.80 -4.20
CA ARG A 99 4.90 12.04 -4.82
C ARG A 99 3.55 12.47 -4.24
N PHE A 100 2.69 11.54 -3.84
CA PHE A 100 1.34 11.84 -3.36
C PHE A 100 1.26 12.10 -1.84
N PHE A 101 2.36 11.93 -1.08
CA PHE A 101 2.32 11.92 0.39
C PHE A 101 2.17 13.31 1.04
N SER A 102 2.11 14.36 0.22
CA SER A 102 1.63 15.68 0.63
C SER A 102 0.14 15.68 1.00
N ARG A 103 -0.62 14.64 0.62
CA ARG A 103 -2.04 14.46 0.93
C ARG A 103 -2.29 13.31 1.91
N PRO A 104 -3.49 13.20 2.48
CA PRO A 104 -3.94 11.98 3.17
C PRO A 104 -4.16 10.87 2.14
N VAL A 105 -3.36 9.80 2.25
CA VAL A 105 -3.34 8.71 1.26
C VAL A 105 -3.70 7.36 1.86
N VAL A 106 -4.28 6.52 1.02
CA VAL A 106 -4.55 5.10 1.27
C VAL A 106 -3.98 4.31 0.09
N LEU A 107 -3.43 3.13 0.36
CA LEU A 107 -2.68 2.35 -0.63
C LEU A 107 -3.39 1.04 -0.94
N SER A 108 -3.22 0.55 -2.16
CA SER A 108 -3.49 -0.86 -2.47
C SER A 108 -2.52 -1.77 -1.71
N ARG A 109 -2.84 -3.06 -1.60
CA ARG A 109 -1.92 -4.08 -1.06
C ARG A 109 -0.54 -4.01 -1.71
N HIS A 110 -0.47 -3.78 -3.02
CA HIS A 110 0.78 -3.72 -3.79
C HIS A 110 1.54 -2.41 -3.55
N GLY A 111 0.83 -1.28 -3.44
CA GLY A 111 1.43 -0.02 -3.00
C GLY A 111 2.02 -0.12 -1.59
N ALA A 112 1.27 -0.74 -0.67
CA ALA A 112 1.72 -0.96 0.70
C ALA A 112 2.93 -1.91 0.80
N ALA A 113 2.93 -3.00 0.02
CA ALA A 113 4.05 -3.93 -0.05
C ALA A 113 5.34 -3.23 -0.51
N THR A 114 5.21 -2.27 -1.43
CA THR A 114 6.35 -1.50 -1.92
C THR A 114 7.00 -0.70 -0.79
N LEU A 115 6.19 0.02 0.00
CA LEU A 115 6.71 0.76 1.16
C LEU A 115 7.27 -0.18 2.23
N ALA A 116 6.64 -1.35 2.42
CA ALA A 116 7.11 -2.32 3.39
C ALA A 116 8.49 -2.86 3.03
N VAL A 117 8.72 -3.18 1.76
CA VAL A 117 10.02 -3.63 1.25
C VAL A 117 11.05 -2.50 1.35
N GLU A 118 10.71 -1.29 0.92
CA GLU A 118 11.60 -0.12 1.03
C GLU A 118 12.06 0.09 2.48
N ALA A 119 11.14 0.09 3.44
CA ALA A 119 11.45 0.30 4.85
C ALA A 119 12.36 -0.79 5.43
N VAL A 120 12.19 -2.06 5.02
CA VAL A 120 13.10 -3.13 5.46
C VAL A 120 14.48 -2.98 4.82
N VAL A 121 14.56 -2.59 3.55
CA VAL A 121 15.83 -2.32 2.86
C VAL A 121 16.59 -1.16 3.54
N GLU A 122 15.88 -0.11 3.94
CA GLU A 122 16.44 1.00 4.71
C GLU A 122 16.93 0.53 6.10
N GLU A 123 16.14 -0.28 6.81
CA GLU A 123 16.47 -0.83 8.14
C GLU A 123 17.71 -1.73 8.14
N ILE A 124 17.98 -2.48 7.07
CA ILE A 124 19.21 -3.27 6.94
C ILE A 124 20.42 -2.43 6.47
N GLY A 125 20.20 -1.20 6.00
CA GLY A 125 21.26 -0.28 5.59
C GLY A 125 21.96 -0.64 4.27
N GLY A 126 21.30 -1.38 3.37
CA GLY A 126 21.89 -1.78 2.09
C GLY A 126 20.95 -2.57 1.19
N LEU A 127 21.35 -2.78 -0.07
CA LEU A 127 20.58 -3.62 -0.99
C LEU A 127 20.68 -5.09 -0.54
N PRO A 128 19.56 -5.76 -0.26
CA PRO A 128 19.60 -7.16 0.15
C PRO A 128 19.98 -8.08 -1.00
N LYS A 129 20.41 -9.31 -0.69
CA LYS A 129 20.62 -10.34 -1.71
C LYS A 129 19.35 -11.10 -2.02
N LEU A 130 18.45 -11.20 -1.03
CA LEU A 130 17.23 -11.97 -1.12
C LEU A 130 16.13 -11.32 -0.28
N ILE A 131 14.94 -11.20 -0.87
CA ILE A 131 13.71 -10.80 -0.18
C ILE A 131 12.65 -11.87 -0.40
N ARG A 132 11.86 -12.17 0.63
CA ARG A 132 10.74 -13.11 0.55
C ARG A 132 9.59 -12.67 1.43
N LEU A 133 8.36 -12.70 0.91
CA LEU A 133 7.17 -12.58 1.75
C LEU A 133 6.91 -13.90 2.48
N LEU A 134 6.76 -13.84 3.80
CA LEU A 134 6.39 -14.95 4.66
C LEU A 134 4.89 -14.98 4.94
N SER A 135 4.29 -13.80 5.21
CA SER A 135 2.85 -13.64 5.40
C SER A 135 2.38 -12.24 5.06
N TYR A 136 1.12 -12.10 4.69
CA TYR A 136 0.43 -10.84 4.49
C TYR A 136 -0.99 -10.93 5.07
N ARG A 137 -1.39 -9.92 5.84
CA ARG A 137 -2.74 -9.80 6.40
C ARG A 137 -3.22 -8.35 6.37
N ALA A 138 -4.53 -8.17 6.17
CA ALA A 138 -5.17 -6.88 6.38
C ALA A 138 -5.70 -6.79 7.81
N HIS A 139 -5.25 -5.79 8.57
CA HIS A 139 -5.71 -5.53 9.93
C HIS A 139 -6.56 -4.26 9.98
N TYR A 140 -7.52 -4.19 10.90
CA TYR A 140 -8.30 -2.95 11.08
C TYR A 140 -7.45 -1.89 11.81
N ALA A 141 -7.19 -0.77 11.14
CA ALA A 141 -6.51 0.39 11.69
C ALA A 141 -7.38 1.01 12.80
N GLY A 142 -6.86 1.01 14.04
CA GLY A 142 -7.56 1.57 15.21
C GLY A 142 -7.58 0.65 16.44
N PHE A 143 -7.11 -0.59 16.33
CA PHE A 143 -6.81 -1.40 17.51
C PHE A 143 -5.38 -1.10 18.01
N ASP A 144 -5.25 -0.85 19.31
CA ASP A 144 -3.99 -0.60 20.05
C ASP A 144 -3.02 -1.80 20.08
N ASP A 145 -3.24 -2.79 19.20
CA ASP A 145 -2.39 -3.96 19.09
C ASP A 145 -1.07 -3.53 18.47
N LYS A 146 -0.04 -3.45 19.31
CA LYS A 146 1.34 -3.22 18.86
C LYS A 146 1.68 -4.22 17.76
N LEU A 147 2.35 -3.77 16.71
CA LEU A 147 2.76 -4.64 15.61
C LEU A 147 3.54 -5.87 16.12
N SER A 148 4.34 -5.69 17.18
CA SER A 148 5.09 -6.75 17.86
C SER A 148 4.24 -7.83 18.53
N SER A 149 3.01 -7.53 18.95
CA SER A 149 2.14 -8.49 19.65
C SER A 149 1.29 -9.35 18.72
N LEU A 150 1.26 -9.04 17.42
CA LEU A 150 0.52 -9.88 16.46
C LEU A 150 1.12 -11.29 16.40
N PRO A 151 0.27 -12.35 16.34
CA PRO A 151 0.75 -13.71 16.20
C PRO A 151 1.39 -13.91 14.83
N ASN A 152 2.48 -14.68 14.76
CA ASN A 152 3.09 -15.05 13.49
C ASN A 152 2.08 -15.77 12.58
N SER A 153 2.18 -15.54 11.28
CA SER A 153 1.35 -16.24 10.28
C SER A 153 2.21 -16.77 9.14
N ARG A 154 1.63 -17.68 8.36
CA ARG A 154 2.17 -18.13 7.08
C ARG A 154 1.18 -17.90 5.93
N GLU A 155 0.09 -17.20 6.24
CA GLU A 155 -0.97 -16.90 5.29
C GLU A 155 -0.64 -15.65 4.50
N ILE A 156 -0.95 -15.68 3.21
CA ILE A 156 -0.89 -14.53 2.32
C ILE A 156 -2.33 -14.27 1.90
N GLU A 157 -3.01 -13.39 2.62
CA GLU A 157 -4.42 -13.07 2.38
C GLU A 157 -4.63 -12.39 1.00
N ALA A 158 -5.85 -12.49 0.49
CA ALA A 158 -6.27 -11.70 -0.67
C ALA A 158 -6.24 -10.19 -0.34
N SER A 159 -6.16 -9.34 -1.36
CA SER A 159 -6.29 -7.91 -1.14
C SER A 159 -7.67 -7.60 -0.54
N PRO A 160 -7.76 -6.75 0.49
CA PRO A 160 -9.05 -6.28 0.97
C PRO A 160 -9.75 -5.47 -0.15
N PRO A 161 -11.10 -5.48 -0.19
CA PRO A 161 -11.85 -4.62 -1.10
C PRO A 161 -11.52 -3.13 -0.89
N VAL A 162 -11.60 -2.32 -1.95
CA VAL A 162 -11.34 -0.87 -1.90
C VAL A 162 -12.12 -0.19 -0.77
N LEU A 163 -13.39 -0.57 -0.61
CA LEU A 163 -14.30 -0.07 0.44
C LEU A 163 -13.80 -0.27 1.88
N ASN A 164 -12.83 -1.15 2.12
CA ASN A 164 -12.29 -1.42 3.46
C ASN A 164 -10.93 -0.74 3.69
N LEU A 165 -10.32 -0.16 2.65
CA LEU A 165 -8.95 0.33 2.72
C LEU A 165 -8.78 1.54 3.66
N GLY A 166 -9.81 2.36 3.86
CA GLY A 166 -9.76 3.54 4.75
C GLY A 166 -9.55 3.19 6.22
N HIS A 167 -9.81 1.93 6.59
CA HIS A 167 -9.55 1.39 7.93
C HIS A 167 -8.57 0.21 7.88
N THR A 168 -7.75 0.09 6.83
CA THR A 168 -6.81 -1.03 6.71
C THR A 168 -5.39 -0.61 7.10
N GLN A 169 -4.79 -1.39 7.98
CA GLN A 169 -3.34 -1.49 8.14
C GLN A 169 -2.88 -2.77 7.42
N HIS A 170 -1.98 -2.64 6.45
CA HIS A 170 -1.37 -3.80 5.79
C HIS A 170 -0.22 -4.30 6.65
N VAL A 171 -0.27 -5.59 7.02
CA VAL A 171 0.77 -6.22 7.84
C VAL A 171 1.50 -7.26 7.00
N PHE A 172 2.80 -7.07 6.83
CA PHE A 172 3.69 -7.97 6.10
C PHE A 172 4.67 -8.62 7.06
N GLU A 173 4.93 -9.91 6.91
CA GLU A 173 6.12 -10.55 7.48
C GLU A 173 7.06 -10.84 6.32
N ILE A 174 8.25 -10.22 6.33
CA ILE A 174 9.22 -10.23 5.25
C ILE A 174 10.51 -10.82 5.78
N GLU A 175 11.08 -11.77 5.04
CA GLU A 175 12.43 -12.25 5.25
C GLU A 175 13.39 -11.56 4.31
N VAL A 176 14.47 -11.03 4.87
CA VAL A 176 15.56 -10.40 4.12
C VAL A 176 16.89 -10.95 4.59
N ASP A 177 17.61 -11.61 3.67
CA ASP A 177 18.91 -12.24 3.95
C ASP A 177 18.91 -13.15 5.22
N GLY A 178 17.78 -13.82 5.48
CA GLY A 178 17.57 -14.71 6.61
C GLY A 178 17.11 -14.03 7.90
N ILE A 179 16.95 -12.71 7.92
CA ILE A 179 16.42 -11.93 9.03
C ILE A 179 14.92 -11.70 8.80
N GLY A 180 14.10 -11.95 9.82
CA GLY A 180 12.65 -11.73 9.78
C GLY A 180 12.27 -10.33 10.24
N PHE A 181 11.37 -9.70 9.49
CA PHE A 181 10.77 -8.41 9.80
C PHE A 181 9.24 -8.53 9.76
N ARG A 182 8.56 -7.81 10.63
CA ARG A 182 7.15 -7.48 10.52
C ARG A 182 7.02 -6.00 10.21
N VAL A 183 6.21 -5.68 9.22
CA VAL A 183 6.04 -4.33 8.72
C VAL A 183 4.56 -3.99 8.67
N GLY A 184 4.15 -2.92 9.36
CA GLY A 184 2.80 -2.37 9.32
C GLY A 184 2.78 -1.13 8.43
N VAL A 185 1.87 -1.07 7.47
CA VAL A 185 1.72 0.08 6.56
C VAL A 185 0.28 0.61 6.64
N SER A 186 0.16 1.87 7.05
CA SER A 186 -1.12 2.60 7.15
C SER A 186 -1.01 3.94 6.43
N GLY A 187 -1.51 3.99 5.19
CA GLY A 187 -1.31 5.14 4.31
C GLY A 187 0.18 5.40 4.08
N LYS A 188 0.66 6.58 4.47
CA LYS A 188 2.10 6.95 4.39
C LYS A 188 2.94 6.54 5.59
N ASN A 189 2.32 6.00 6.65
CA ASN A 189 3.03 5.61 7.87
C ASN A 189 3.49 4.15 7.75
N VAL A 190 4.75 3.91 8.08
CA VAL A 190 5.36 2.57 8.07
C VAL A 190 6.00 2.30 9.43
N GLU A 191 5.66 1.17 10.04
CA GLU A 191 6.28 0.66 11.27
C GLU A 191 7.01 -0.65 10.96
N VAL A 192 8.26 -0.78 11.41
CA VAL A 192 9.09 -1.98 11.20
C VAL A 192 9.52 -2.55 12.54
N VAL A 193 9.35 -3.86 12.71
CA VAL A 193 9.77 -4.61 13.90
C VAL A 193 10.52 -5.85 13.46
N ARG A 194 11.67 -6.13 14.05
CA ARG A 194 12.38 -7.40 13.84
C ARG A 194 11.66 -8.53 14.57
N ILE A 195 11.51 -9.69 13.94
CA ILE A 195 10.83 -10.85 14.53
C ILE A 195 11.75 -12.06 14.55
N GLU A 196 11.63 -12.86 15.61
CA GLU A 196 12.29 -14.17 15.68
C GLU A 196 11.58 -15.15 14.74
N ARG A 197 12.38 -15.90 13.98
CA ARG A 197 11.85 -16.90 13.06
C ARG A 197 11.26 -18.05 13.90
N ALA A 198 9.98 -18.35 13.69
CA ALA A 198 9.45 -19.62 14.16
C ALA A 198 10.11 -20.74 13.34
N THR A 199 11.11 -21.42 13.92
CA THR A 199 11.71 -22.65 13.39
C THR A 199 10.66 -23.68 13.02
#